data_AF-A0A3B1BK10-F1
#
_entry.id   AF-A0A3B1BK10-F1
#
_cell.length_a   1.000
_cell.length_b   1.000
_cell.length_c   1.000
_cell.angle_alpha   90.00
_cell.angle_beta   90.00
_cell.angle_gamma   90.00
#
_symmetry.space_group_name_H-M   'P 1'
#
loop_
_entity.id
_entity.type
_entity.pdbx_description
1 polymer ?
#
loop_
_entity_poly.entity_id
_entity_poly.type
_entity_poly.pdbx_seq_one_letter_code
_entity_poly.pdbx_strand_id
1 'polypeptide(L)'
;MLFSFTLHADEVRYYDTEIIIYENLSADNRNAEQWSKKMERETPERLVEISGAWPGDIPKGYNPKLSFMRLPASQWRLKTEAEKIDSSISRRVLAHVAWVQPGLSQEKAISVHFNRTIAASPDTGEIESPLTPTTDASVPGSGTLDALIRISLARYLRVETDVVFMLDSSSPIEETTQNENSAPENEIEAIPEPRYFHIQQLRRRIRSTELHYLDHPVVGMLIIFTPHKTSGKLAAKKK
;
A
#
# COMPACT_ATOMS: atom_id res chain seq x y z
N MET A 1 -21.40 42.63 8.46
CA MET A 1 -21.06 42.00 7.17
C MET A 1 -21.17 40.49 7.32
N LEU A 2 -22.23 39.90 6.77
CA LEU A 2 -22.40 38.44 6.70
C LEU A 2 -21.54 37.93 5.54
N PHE A 3 -20.54 37.09 5.84
CA PHE A 3 -19.82 36.34 4.82
C PHE A 3 -20.73 35.20 4.33
N SER A 4 -21.32 35.36 3.15
CA SER A 4 -21.97 34.26 2.43
C SER A 4 -20.91 33.24 2.01
N PHE A 5 -20.86 32.11 2.73
CA PHE A 5 -20.21 30.90 2.21
C PHE A 5 -21.13 30.30 1.16
N THR A 6 -20.93 30.63 -0.10
CA THR A 6 -21.60 29.94 -1.21
C THR A 6 -21.13 28.49 -1.20
N LEU A 7 -22.00 27.58 -0.75
CA LEU A 7 -21.88 26.13 -0.89
C LEU A 7 -21.67 25.81 -2.38
N HIS A 8 -20.42 25.65 -2.83
CA HIS A 8 -20.08 25.11 -4.16
C HIS A 8 -20.25 23.59 -4.14
N ALA A 9 -21.46 23.11 -3.87
CA ALA A 9 -21.76 21.72 -3.56
C ALA A 9 -21.93 20.82 -4.80
N ASP A 10 -21.78 21.36 -6.02
CA ASP A 10 -22.19 20.66 -7.26
C ASP A 10 -21.03 20.23 -8.16
N GLU A 11 -19.77 20.49 -7.77
CA GLU A 11 -18.60 20.17 -8.58
C GLU A 11 -17.63 19.25 -7.84
N VAL A 12 -17.37 18.07 -8.43
CA VAL A 12 -16.43 17.10 -7.88
C VAL A 12 -15.01 17.59 -8.11
N ARG A 13 -14.28 17.83 -7.02
CA ARG A 13 -12.85 18.13 -7.06
C ARG A 13 -12.07 16.85 -7.35
N TYR A 14 -11.07 16.93 -8.20
CA TYR A 14 -10.19 15.80 -8.53
C TYR A 14 -8.81 15.98 -7.93
N TYR A 15 -8.21 14.87 -7.51
CA TYR A 15 -6.88 14.81 -6.92
C TYR A 15 -6.06 13.74 -7.62
N ASP A 16 -4.81 14.03 -7.93
CA ASP A 16 -3.81 13.04 -8.24
C ASP A 16 -3.37 12.41 -6.91
N THR A 17 -3.69 11.15 -6.71
CA THR A 17 -3.27 10.35 -5.55
C THR A 17 -2.10 9.48 -5.97
N GLU A 18 -1.06 9.46 -5.15
CA GLU A 18 0.11 8.63 -5.37
C GLU A 18 0.55 7.98 -4.06
N ILE A 19 0.85 6.67 -4.15
CA ILE A 19 1.16 5.81 -3.01
C ILE A 19 2.42 5.01 -3.31
N ILE A 20 3.28 4.90 -2.30
CA ILE A 20 4.34 3.88 -2.23
C ILE A 20 4.04 2.98 -1.03
N ILE A 21 4.01 1.67 -1.23
CA ILE A 21 4.01 0.69 -0.15
C ILE A 21 5.39 0.02 -0.16
N TYR A 22 6.03 -0.07 1.00
CA TYR A 22 7.37 -0.64 1.16
C TYR A 22 7.44 -1.63 2.32
N GLU A 23 8.42 -2.50 2.26
CA GLU A 23 8.78 -3.41 3.35
C GLU A 23 10.03 -2.88 4.07
N ASN A 24 10.10 -3.08 5.38
CA ASN A 24 11.29 -2.95 6.20
C ASN A 24 11.90 -4.34 6.44
N LEU A 25 13.15 -4.51 6.05
CA LEU A 25 13.88 -5.78 6.02
C LEU A 25 14.60 -6.10 7.33
N SER A 26 14.53 -5.23 8.34
CA SER A 26 15.23 -5.44 9.61
C SER A 26 14.62 -6.63 10.38
N ALA A 27 15.46 -7.58 10.79
CA ALA A 27 15.06 -8.81 11.48
C ALA A 27 14.24 -8.54 12.76
N ASP A 28 14.64 -7.53 13.54
CA ASP A 28 13.95 -7.11 14.76
C ASP A 28 12.48 -6.74 14.53
N ASN A 29 12.17 -6.14 13.37
CA ASN A 29 10.82 -5.71 13.04
C ASN A 29 9.91 -6.88 12.61
N ARG A 30 10.49 -7.94 12.01
CA ARG A 30 9.74 -9.11 11.53
C ARG A 30 9.11 -9.92 12.66
N ASN A 31 9.71 -9.87 13.85
CA ASN A 31 9.26 -10.60 15.03
C ASN A 31 8.35 -9.76 15.94
N ALA A 32 8.28 -8.44 15.73
CA ALA A 32 7.60 -7.52 16.65
C ALA A 32 6.08 -7.61 16.60
N GLU A 33 5.48 -7.90 15.44
CA GLU A 33 4.02 -7.99 15.26
C GLU A 33 3.67 -8.99 14.14
N GLN A 34 3.65 -10.28 14.48
CA GLN A 34 3.26 -11.36 13.57
C GLN A 34 1.84 -11.84 13.91
N TRP A 35 0.91 -11.75 12.96
CA TRP A 35 -0.39 -12.42 13.10
C TRP A 35 -0.30 -13.85 12.58
N SER A 36 -0.50 -14.81 13.47
CA SER A 36 -0.40 -16.27 13.22
C SER A 36 -1.63 -16.89 12.57
N LYS A 37 -2.68 -16.11 12.25
CA LYS A 37 -3.89 -16.63 11.60
C LYS A 37 -4.34 -15.69 10.50
N LYS A 38 -4.89 -16.29 9.43
CA LYS A 38 -5.56 -15.58 8.33
C LYS A 38 -6.48 -14.52 8.92
N MET A 39 -6.17 -13.27 8.65
CA MET A 39 -6.92 -12.16 9.20
C MET A 39 -8.26 -12.05 8.48
N GLU A 40 -9.36 -12.10 9.23
CA GLU A 40 -10.69 -11.83 8.71
C GLU A 40 -10.79 -10.33 8.43
N ARG A 41 -10.65 -9.98 7.16
CA ARG A 41 -10.82 -8.63 6.66
C ARG A 41 -12.24 -8.45 6.14
N GLU A 42 -12.90 -7.37 6.55
CA GLU A 42 -14.19 -6.99 5.99
C GLU A 42 -14.02 -6.45 4.57
N THR A 43 -14.65 -7.10 3.60
CA THR A 43 -14.71 -6.57 2.23
C THR A 43 -15.69 -5.40 2.17
N PRO A 44 -15.29 -4.22 1.70
CA PRO A 44 -16.20 -3.09 1.57
C PRO A 44 -17.36 -3.39 0.61
N GLU A 45 -18.56 -2.91 0.92
CA GLU A 45 -19.73 -3.04 0.04
C GLU A 45 -19.53 -2.42 -1.35
N ARG A 46 -18.69 -1.38 -1.44
CA ARG A 46 -18.38 -0.66 -2.68
C ARG A 46 -16.88 -0.59 -2.92
N LEU A 47 -16.45 -1.25 -3.98
CA LEU A 47 -15.06 -1.40 -4.40
C LEU A 47 -14.88 -1.00 -5.85
N VAL A 48 -13.70 -0.46 -6.19
CA VAL A 48 -13.26 -0.26 -7.58
C VAL A 48 -11.79 -0.59 -7.71
N GLU A 49 -11.41 -1.25 -8.80
CA GLU A 49 -10.01 -1.44 -9.17
C GLU A 49 -9.41 -0.14 -9.72
N ILE A 50 -8.08 0.00 -9.66
CA ILE A 50 -7.42 1.08 -10.41
C ILE A 50 -7.71 0.92 -11.91
N SER A 51 -8.14 2.01 -12.55
CA SER A 51 -8.66 2.04 -13.91
C SER A 51 -9.96 1.25 -14.14
N GLY A 52 -10.63 0.82 -13.06
CA GLY A 52 -11.92 0.15 -13.11
C GLY A 52 -13.09 1.12 -13.37
N ALA A 53 -14.23 0.56 -13.75
CA ALA A 53 -15.47 1.31 -13.92
C ALA A 53 -16.14 1.61 -12.58
N TRP A 54 -16.86 2.73 -12.50
CA TRP A 54 -17.64 3.08 -11.31
C TRP A 54 -18.72 2.02 -11.02
N PRO A 55 -18.82 1.50 -9.79
CA PRO A 55 -19.89 0.58 -9.42
C PRO A 55 -21.20 1.33 -9.16
N GLY A 56 -22.26 0.93 -9.86
CA GLY A 56 -23.62 1.43 -9.67
C GLY A 56 -23.86 2.83 -10.26
N ASP A 57 -24.76 3.59 -9.63
CA ASP A 57 -25.17 4.89 -10.14
C ASP A 57 -24.07 5.94 -10.03
N ILE A 58 -23.81 6.63 -11.14
CA ILE A 58 -22.78 7.66 -11.26
C ILE A 58 -23.18 8.91 -10.45
N PRO A 59 -22.35 9.38 -9.51
CA PRO A 59 -22.63 10.61 -8.77
C PRO A 59 -22.71 11.82 -9.69
N LYS A 60 -23.57 12.79 -9.37
CA LYS A 60 -23.62 14.07 -10.07
C LYS A 60 -22.24 14.76 -10.07
N GLY A 61 -21.81 15.27 -11.22
CA GLY A 61 -20.51 15.93 -11.39
C GLY A 61 -19.32 14.98 -11.52
N TYR A 62 -19.54 13.66 -11.47
CA TYR A 62 -18.51 12.65 -11.68
C TYR A 62 -18.18 12.50 -13.18
N ASN A 63 -16.89 12.51 -13.49
CA ASN A 63 -16.31 12.24 -14.80
C ASN A 63 -15.70 10.82 -14.85
N PRO A 64 -16.38 9.83 -15.46
CA PRO A 64 -15.90 8.44 -15.54
C PRO A 64 -14.61 8.27 -16.35
N LYS A 65 -14.28 9.22 -17.24
CA LYS A 65 -13.05 9.16 -18.04
C LYS A 65 -11.80 9.56 -17.27
N LEU A 66 -11.97 10.19 -16.10
CA LEU A 66 -10.86 10.63 -15.24
C LEU A 66 -10.81 9.81 -13.96
N SER A 67 -11.95 9.60 -13.32
CA SER A 67 -12.02 8.94 -12.01
C SER A 67 -11.38 7.55 -12.04
N PHE A 68 -10.51 7.31 -11.06
CA PHE A 68 -9.76 6.07 -10.84
C PHE A 68 -8.75 5.70 -11.93
N MET A 69 -8.59 6.54 -12.96
CA MET A 69 -7.63 6.26 -14.03
C MET A 69 -6.20 6.40 -13.52
N ARG A 70 -5.36 5.42 -13.87
CA ARG A 70 -3.93 5.44 -13.58
C ARG A 70 -3.27 6.69 -14.17
N LEU A 71 -2.41 7.33 -13.39
CA LEU A 71 -1.59 8.44 -13.84
C LEU A 71 -0.38 7.92 -14.63
N PRO A 72 0.00 8.56 -15.75
CA PRO A 72 1.22 8.20 -16.46
C PRO A 72 2.44 8.44 -15.56
N ALA A 73 3.45 7.57 -15.67
CA ALA A 73 4.66 7.66 -14.84
C ALA A 73 5.37 9.02 -14.92
N SER A 74 5.23 9.77 -16.02
CA SER A 74 5.77 11.13 -16.15
C SER A 74 5.15 12.15 -15.19
N GLN A 75 4.00 11.84 -14.57
CA GLN A 75 3.31 12.69 -13.61
C GLN A 75 3.53 12.29 -12.15
N TRP A 76 4.22 11.17 -11.92
CA TRP A 76 4.53 10.67 -10.58
C TRP A 76 5.53 11.59 -9.88
N ARG A 77 5.23 11.94 -8.64
CA ARG A 77 5.96 12.88 -7.79
C ARG A 77 6.85 12.18 -6.78
N LEU A 78 6.58 10.92 -6.44
CA LEU A 78 7.31 10.17 -5.42
C LEU A 78 8.45 9.31 -6.00
N LYS A 79 8.93 9.60 -7.22
CA LYS A 79 9.99 8.80 -7.85
C LYS A 79 11.27 8.80 -7.03
N THR A 80 11.67 9.98 -6.56
CA THR A 80 12.88 10.15 -5.74
C THR A 80 12.76 9.36 -4.43
N GLU A 81 11.58 9.36 -3.82
CA GLU A 81 11.28 8.62 -2.60
C GLU A 81 11.32 7.11 -2.85
N ALA A 82 10.75 6.65 -3.98
CA ALA A 82 10.81 5.25 -4.38
C ALA A 82 12.26 4.80 -4.61
N GLU A 83 13.06 5.58 -5.35
CA GLU A 83 14.48 5.31 -5.59
C GLU A 83 15.28 5.26 -4.30
N LYS A 84 15.05 6.19 -3.36
CA LYS A 84 15.69 6.18 -2.04
C LYS A 84 15.35 4.92 -1.25
N ILE A 85 14.08 4.50 -1.27
CA ILE A 85 13.64 3.27 -0.58
C ILE A 85 14.32 2.06 -1.21
N ASP A 86 14.34 1.97 -2.54
CA ASP A 86 14.89 0.82 -3.26
C ASP A 86 16.43 0.72 -3.16
N SER A 87 17.11 1.87 -2.99
CA SER A 87 18.55 1.91 -2.72
C SER A 87 18.94 1.55 -1.28
N SER A 88 17.97 1.37 -0.39
CA SER A 88 18.21 1.09 1.03
C SER A 88 18.45 -0.40 1.27
N ILE A 89 19.50 -0.76 2.00
CA ILE A 89 19.74 -2.16 2.42
C ILE A 89 18.64 -2.70 3.36
N SER A 90 17.93 -1.80 4.05
CA SER A 90 16.94 -2.15 5.07
C SER A 90 15.49 -2.01 4.61
N ARG A 91 15.24 -1.64 3.34
CA ARG A 91 13.89 -1.43 2.82
C ARG A 91 13.79 -1.86 1.36
N ARG A 92 12.58 -2.20 0.91
CA ARG A 92 12.30 -2.42 -0.51
C ARG A 92 10.92 -1.93 -0.90
N VAL A 93 10.74 -1.48 -2.13
CA VAL A 93 9.42 -1.06 -2.65
C VAL A 93 8.58 -2.29 -3.00
N LEU A 94 7.38 -2.40 -2.44
CA LEU A 94 6.40 -3.44 -2.78
C LEU A 94 5.43 -2.97 -3.87
N ALA A 95 5.01 -1.71 -3.81
CA ALA A 95 4.16 -1.09 -4.81
C ALA A 95 4.42 0.42 -4.93
N HIS A 96 4.35 0.93 -6.16
CA HIS A 96 4.28 2.36 -6.46
C HIS A 96 3.16 2.56 -7.47
N VAL A 97 2.08 3.21 -7.05
CA VAL A 97 0.88 3.39 -7.86
C VAL A 97 0.38 4.83 -7.75
N ALA A 98 -0.20 5.34 -8.84
CA ALA A 98 -0.78 6.67 -8.87
C ALA A 98 -2.01 6.69 -9.76
N TRP A 99 -3.07 7.39 -9.34
CA TRP A 99 -4.34 7.50 -10.05
C TRP A 99 -5.06 8.81 -9.76
N VAL A 100 -6.09 9.12 -10.55
CA VAL A 100 -6.94 10.29 -10.34
C VAL A 100 -8.11 9.93 -9.42
N GLN A 101 -8.12 10.47 -8.21
CA GLN A 101 -9.17 10.28 -7.21
C GLN A 101 -10.25 11.38 -7.30
N PRO A 102 -11.54 11.03 -7.44
CA PRO A 102 -12.63 11.98 -7.23
C PRO A 102 -12.80 12.27 -5.71
N GLY A 103 -12.90 13.54 -5.37
CA GLY A 103 -13.12 14.04 -4.01
C GLY A 103 -14.58 13.97 -3.59
N LEU A 104 -15.09 12.75 -3.43
CA LEU A 104 -16.48 12.47 -3.05
C LEU A 104 -16.70 12.62 -1.54
N SER A 105 -17.94 12.90 -1.12
CA SER A 105 -18.32 12.93 0.30
C SER A 105 -18.14 11.54 0.95
N GLN A 106 -18.10 11.49 2.28
CA GLN A 106 -17.92 10.23 3.02
C GLN A 106 -18.96 9.15 2.63
N GLU A 107 -20.22 9.54 2.42
CA GLU A 107 -21.31 8.66 2.00
C GLU A 107 -21.14 8.12 0.57
N LYS A 108 -20.49 8.90 -0.31
CA LYS A 108 -20.31 8.56 -1.73
C LYS A 108 -18.93 7.98 -2.05
N ALA A 109 -17.99 8.07 -1.12
CA ALA A 109 -16.61 7.59 -1.30
C ALA A 109 -16.56 6.07 -1.28
N ILE A 110 -15.87 5.50 -2.27
CA ILE A 110 -15.66 4.06 -2.44
C ILE A 110 -14.20 3.69 -2.21
N SER A 111 -13.94 2.43 -1.88
CA SER A 111 -12.58 1.91 -1.70
C SER A 111 -11.96 1.59 -3.05
N VAL A 112 -10.74 2.06 -3.27
CA VAL A 112 -9.88 1.64 -4.38
C VAL A 112 -9.12 0.40 -3.94
N HIS A 113 -9.19 -0.65 -4.73
CA HIS A 113 -8.50 -1.90 -4.51
C HIS A 113 -7.38 -2.09 -5.54
N PHE A 114 -6.32 -2.77 -5.11
CA PHE A 114 -5.37 -3.42 -5.99
C PHE A 114 -4.63 -4.51 -5.22
N ASN A 115 -4.26 -5.57 -5.94
CA ASN A 115 -3.39 -6.61 -5.43
C ASN A 115 -2.12 -6.74 -6.28
N ARG A 116 -1.08 -7.36 -5.71
CA ARG A 116 0.18 -7.61 -6.41
C ARG A 116 0.89 -8.83 -5.85
N THR A 117 1.42 -9.68 -6.73
CA THR A 117 2.39 -10.71 -6.35
C THR A 117 3.78 -10.07 -6.22
N ILE A 118 4.46 -10.37 -5.13
CA ILE A 118 5.80 -9.89 -4.80
C ILE A 118 6.78 -11.03 -5.04
N ALA A 119 7.76 -10.80 -5.92
CA ALA A 119 8.83 -11.76 -6.14
C ALA A 119 9.81 -11.73 -4.95
N ALA A 120 10.46 -12.87 -4.70
CA ALA A 120 11.64 -12.87 -3.84
C ALA A 120 12.67 -11.90 -4.41
N SER A 121 13.36 -11.16 -3.53
CA SER A 121 14.43 -10.29 -3.99
C SER A 121 15.56 -11.17 -4.54
N PRO A 122 16.05 -10.94 -5.77
CA PRO A 122 17.23 -11.64 -6.23
C PRO A 122 18.35 -11.30 -5.26
N ASP A 123 18.94 -12.33 -4.68
CA ASP A 123 20.03 -12.25 -3.72
C ASP A 123 21.02 -11.18 -4.18
N THR A 124 21.07 -10.06 -3.47
CA THR A 124 22.00 -8.98 -3.82
C THR A 124 23.34 -9.49 -3.34
N GLY A 125 24.07 -10.10 -4.27
CA GLY A 125 25.10 -11.10 -4.01
C GLY A 125 26.01 -10.80 -2.84
N GLU A 126 26.35 -11.88 -2.14
CA GLU A 126 27.59 -12.14 -1.41
C GLU A 126 28.64 -11.05 -1.61
N ILE A 127 28.59 -9.99 -0.79
CA ILE A 127 29.82 -9.28 -0.45
C ILE A 127 30.47 -10.17 0.58
N GLU A 128 31.36 -11.06 0.12
CA GLU A 128 32.30 -11.80 0.95
C GLU A 128 33.10 -10.79 1.81
N SER A 129 32.58 -10.43 2.99
CA SER A 129 33.40 -9.92 4.08
C SER A 129 33.86 -11.13 4.87
N PRO A 130 35.16 -11.46 4.87
CA PRO A 130 35.64 -12.57 5.69
C PRO A 130 35.53 -12.15 7.16
N LEU A 131 34.95 -13.05 7.95
CA LEU A 131 34.95 -13.09 9.43
C LEU A 131 33.78 -12.38 10.15
N THR A 132 32.56 -12.95 10.05
CA THR A 132 31.68 -13.23 11.20
C THR A 132 30.47 -14.05 10.73
N PRO A 133 30.19 -15.25 11.29
CA PRO A 133 28.90 -15.90 11.10
C PRO A 133 27.90 -15.25 12.06
N THR A 134 27.25 -14.18 11.62
CA THR A 134 26.01 -13.71 12.25
C THR A 134 24.91 -13.88 11.22
N THR A 135 24.44 -15.12 11.14
CA THR A 135 23.29 -15.56 10.37
C THR A 135 22.04 -14.95 11.00
N ASP A 136 21.60 -13.79 10.50
CA ASP A 136 20.20 -13.35 10.64
C ASP A 136 19.76 -12.35 9.54
N ALA A 137 20.44 -12.37 8.39
CA ALA A 137 19.96 -11.66 7.20
C ALA A 137 18.85 -12.49 6.55
N SER A 138 17.62 -12.37 7.08
CA SER A 138 16.44 -13.03 6.53
C SER A 138 16.18 -12.49 5.11
N VAL A 139 16.53 -13.27 4.09
CA VAL A 139 16.32 -12.94 2.67
C VAL A 139 14.88 -12.45 2.46
N PRO A 140 14.65 -11.38 1.67
CA PRO A 140 13.29 -10.91 1.38
C PRO A 140 12.52 -11.95 0.55
N GLY A 141 11.62 -12.69 1.19
CA GLY A 141 10.80 -13.73 0.55
C GLY A 141 9.81 -13.19 -0.50
N SER A 142 9.23 -14.12 -1.26
CA SER A 142 8.07 -13.86 -2.12
C SER A 142 6.81 -13.70 -1.28
N GLY A 143 5.76 -13.16 -1.89
CA GLY A 143 4.49 -13.02 -1.19
C GLY A 143 3.40 -12.33 -2.01
N THR A 144 2.38 -11.85 -1.32
CA THR A 144 1.28 -11.10 -1.92
C THR A 144 0.98 -9.84 -1.13
N LEU A 145 0.64 -8.78 -1.85
CA LEU A 145 0.20 -7.50 -1.31
C LEU A 145 -1.24 -7.27 -1.74
N ASP A 146 -2.10 -6.91 -0.78
CA ASP A 146 -3.51 -6.60 -1.01
C ASP A 146 -3.91 -5.32 -0.28
N ALA A 147 -4.34 -4.31 -1.02
CA ALA A 147 -4.53 -2.96 -0.51
C ALA A 147 -5.93 -2.41 -0.83
N LEU A 148 -6.59 -1.90 0.21
CA LEU A 148 -7.85 -1.16 0.15
C LEU A 148 -7.62 0.27 0.64
N ILE A 149 -7.86 1.24 -0.23
CA ILE A 149 -7.64 2.66 0.06
C ILE A 149 -8.93 3.42 -0.22
N ARG A 150 -9.56 3.96 0.83
CA ARG A 150 -10.75 4.80 0.71
C ARG A 150 -10.42 6.25 1.01
N ILE A 151 -10.73 7.13 0.06
CA ILE A 151 -10.50 8.56 0.19
C ILE A 151 -11.83 9.29 0.11
N SER A 152 -12.12 10.11 1.13
CA SER A 152 -13.31 10.96 1.18
C SER A 152 -12.94 12.41 1.42
N LEU A 153 -13.78 13.31 0.91
CA LEU A 153 -13.64 14.75 1.05
C LEU A 153 -14.78 15.31 1.91
N ALA A 154 -14.40 15.93 3.02
CA ALA A 154 -15.27 16.81 3.79
C ALA A 154 -14.64 18.21 3.82
N ARG A 155 -14.41 18.78 5.00
CA ARG A 155 -13.54 19.96 5.16
C ARG A 155 -12.09 19.67 4.78
N TYR A 156 -11.66 18.41 4.95
CA TYR A 156 -10.32 17.91 4.64
C TYR A 156 -10.43 16.60 3.86
N LEU A 157 -9.34 16.19 3.22
CA LEU A 157 -9.21 14.82 2.74
C LEU A 157 -9.07 13.88 3.94
N ARG A 158 -9.80 12.78 3.90
CA ARG A 158 -9.69 11.68 4.84
C ARG A 158 -9.28 10.43 4.11
N VAL A 159 -8.37 9.69 4.70
CA VAL A 159 -7.89 8.42 4.18
C VAL A 159 -8.14 7.33 5.21
N GLU A 160 -8.74 6.25 4.73
CA GLU A 160 -8.89 4.98 5.42
C GLU A 160 -8.10 3.95 4.60
N THR A 161 -7.18 3.23 5.26
CA THR A 161 -6.31 2.25 4.59
C THR A 161 -6.35 0.93 5.33
N ASP A 162 -6.44 -0.13 4.54
CA ASP A 162 -6.32 -1.51 4.98
C ASP A 162 -5.40 -2.22 3.99
N VAL A 163 -4.15 -2.44 4.41
CA VAL A 163 -3.09 -3.03 3.58
C VAL A 163 -2.58 -4.29 4.26
N VAL A 164 -2.64 -5.42 3.55
CA VAL A 164 -2.15 -6.71 4.02
C VAL A 164 -1.00 -7.12 3.11
N PHE A 165 0.14 -7.36 3.74
CA PHE A 165 1.28 -7.98 3.10
C PHE A 165 1.46 -9.39 3.68
N MET A 166 1.32 -10.39 2.83
CA MET A 166 1.54 -11.80 3.16
C MET A 166 2.91 -12.21 2.60
N LEU A 167 3.76 -12.77 3.44
CA LEU A 167 5.02 -13.37 3.03
C LEU A 167 4.86 -14.90 2.96
N ASP A 168 5.30 -15.48 1.85
CA ASP A 168 5.39 -16.93 1.72
C ASP A 168 6.55 -17.41 2.60
N SER A 169 6.26 -18.31 3.53
CA SER A 169 7.32 -18.92 4.34
C SER A 169 8.10 -19.90 3.46
N SER A 170 9.33 -19.52 3.11
CA SER A 170 10.35 -20.46 2.65
C SER A 170 11.12 -20.92 3.88
N SER A 171 10.97 -22.18 4.29
CA SER A 171 11.99 -22.78 5.17
C SER A 171 13.27 -22.88 4.35
N PRO A 172 14.42 -22.40 4.87
CA PRO A 172 15.68 -22.99 4.47
C PRO A 172 15.57 -24.47 4.85
N ILE A 173 15.59 -25.35 3.86
CA ILE A 173 15.83 -26.76 4.14
C ILE A 173 17.28 -26.79 4.60
N GLU A 174 17.51 -26.71 5.91
CA GLU A 174 18.80 -27.13 6.45
C GLU A 174 18.86 -28.64 6.22
N GLU A 175 19.42 -29.07 5.08
CA GLU A 175 19.94 -30.42 4.94
C GLU A 175 21.09 -30.59 5.95
N THR A 176 20.76 -30.78 7.22
CA THR A 176 21.68 -31.37 8.18
C THR A 176 21.79 -32.83 7.81
N THR A 177 22.70 -33.11 6.87
CA THR A 177 23.13 -34.47 6.59
C THR A 177 23.85 -35.01 7.82
N GLN A 178 23.45 -36.23 8.21
CA GLN A 178 24.12 -37.19 9.08
C GLN A 178 23.82 -37.10 10.58
N ASN A 179 22.80 -37.86 10.99
CA ASN A 179 23.01 -38.81 12.09
C ASN A 179 22.18 -40.07 11.85
N GLU A 180 22.85 -41.14 11.40
CA GLU A 180 22.32 -42.50 11.43
C GLU A 180 22.25 -42.95 12.89
N ASN A 181 21.05 -42.94 13.47
CA ASN A 181 20.54 -43.82 14.53
C ASN A 181 19.58 -43.06 15.46
N SER A 182 18.31 -43.00 15.09
CA SER A 182 17.16 -42.99 16.02
C SER A 182 15.90 -43.39 15.24
N ALA A 183 15.03 -44.16 15.90
CA ALA A 183 13.81 -44.75 15.35
C ALA A 183 12.82 -43.68 14.81
N PRO A 184 11.90 -44.02 13.90
CA PRO A 184 11.00 -43.05 13.29
C PRO A 184 9.88 -42.70 14.29
N GLU A 185 10.11 -41.72 15.15
CA GLU A 185 9.01 -41.01 15.78
C GLU A 185 8.50 -39.98 14.78
N ASN A 186 7.21 -40.07 14.44
CA ASN A 186 6.48 -39.22 13.49
C ASN A 186 7.01 -37.78 13.44
N GLU A 187 7.88 -37.51 12.46
CA GLU A 187 8.16 -36.15 12.00
C GLU A 187 6.91 -35.64 11.31
N ILE A 188 6.07 -34.92 12.05
CA ILE A 188 5.06 -34.08 11.44
C ILE A 188 5.84 -33.01 10.66
N GLU A 189 5.93 -33.16 9.34
CA GLU A 189 6.41 -32.09 8.46
C GLU A 189 5.66 -30.80 8.83
N ALA A 190 6.35 -29.87 9.48
CA ALA A 190 5.78 -28.60 9.85
C ALA A 190 5.48 -27.84 8.55
N ILE A 191 4.20 -27.77 8.17
CA ILE A 191 3.77 -26.98 7.03
C ILE A 191 4.17 -25.53 7.32
N PRO A 192 5.01 -24.90 6.49
CA PRO A 192 5.45 -23.53 6.74
C PRO A 192 4.24 -22.59 6.70
N GLU A 193 3.92 -21.96 7.83
CA GLU A 193 2.77 -21.04 7.93
C GLU A 193 3.11 -19.69 7.30
N PRO A 194 2.25 -19.13 6.42
CA PRO A 194 2.46 -17.80 5.85
C PRO A 194 2.41 -16.72 6.93
N ARG A 195 3.20 -15.66 6.75
CA ARG A 195 3.27 -14.53 7.71
C ARG A 195 2.43 -13.37 7.19
N TYR A 196 1.63 -12.75 8.05
CA TYR A 196 0.77 -11.62 7.69
C TYR A 196 1.19 -10.34 8.43
N PHE A 197 1.31 -9.25 7.68
CA PHE A 197 1.54 -7.90 8.18
C PHE A 197 0.41 -6.98 7.74
N HIS A 198 -0.11 -6.15 8.65
CA HIS A 198 -1.33 -5.39 8.40
C HIS A 198 -1.19 -3.94 8.82
N ILE A 199 -1.43 -3.02 7.87
CA ILE A 199 -1.67 -1.61 8.17
C ILE A 199 -3.17 -1.36 8.17
N GLN A 200 -3.74 -1.13 9.36
CA GLN A 200 -5.10 -0.62 9.50
C GLN A 200 -5.07 0.80 10.03
N GLN A 201 -5.33 1.78 9.18
CA GLN A 201 -5.44 3.17 9.58
C GLN A 201 -6.85 3.69 9.32
N LEU A 202 -7.54 4.06 10.40
CA LEU A 202 -8.86 4.66 10.31
C LEU A 202 -8.78 6.18 10.30
N ARG A 203 -9.39 6.79 9.27
CA ARG A 203 -9.85 8.20 9.26
C ARG A 203 -8.75 9.24 9.48
N ARG A 204 -7.55 9.05 8.90
CA ARG A 204 -6.47 10.05 8.98
C ARG A 204 -6.83 11.29 8.17
N ARG A 205 -6.72 12.47 8.79
CA ARG A 205 -6.85 13.76 8.07
C ARG A 205 -5.57 14.06 7.34
N ILE A 206 -5.68 14.35 6.05
CA ILE A 206 -4.53 14.62 5.19
C ILE A 206 -4.67 15.99 4.56
N ARG A 207 -3.56 16.73 4.57
CA ARG A 207 -3.43 17.98 3.84
C ARG A 207 -2.98 17.65 2.42
N SER A 208 -3.60 18.29 1.44
CA SER A 208 -3.12 18.19 0.05
C SER A 208 -1.70 18.75 -0.04
N THR A 209 -0.90 18.20 -0.94
CA THR A 209 0.49 18.59 -1.26
C THR A 209 1.54 18.32 -0.19
N GLU A 210 1.15 17.75 0.95
CA GLU A 210 2.08 17.25 1.96
C GLU A 210 2.24 15.72 1.80
N LEU A 211 3.44 15.21 2.07
CA LEU A 211 3.73 13.78 2.12
C LEU A 211 3.34 13.21 3.48
N HIS A 212 2.59 12.11 3.50
CA HIS A 212 2.13 11.45 4.73
C HIS A 212 2.71 10.03 4.84
N TYR A 213 3.24 9.69 6.02
CA TYR A 213 3.83 8.39 6.35
C TYR A 213 2.87 7.58 7.23
N LEU A 214 2.53 6.37 6.82
CA LEU A 214 1.83 5.37 7.63
C LEU A 214 2.81 4.23 7.88
N ASP A 215 3.34 4.15 9.09
CA ASP A 215 4.37 3.19 9.44
C ASP A 215 3.78 2.03 10.26
N HIS A 216 4.20 0.82 9.93
CA HIS A 216 4.08 -0.41 10.71
C HIS A 216 5.48 -1.07 10.71
N PRO A 217 5.86 -1.87 11.74
CA PRO A 217 7.23 -2.40 11.87
C PRO A 217 7.81 -3.00 10.58
N VAL A 218 7.02 -3.83 9.89
CA VAL A 218 7.46 -4.54 8.66
C VAL A 218 6.99 -3.89 7.36
N VAL A 219 5.84 -3.22 7.34
CA VAL A 219 5.26 -2.65 6.12
C VAL A 219 4.98 -1.18 6.36
N GLY A 220 5.31 -0.32 5.41
CA GLY A 220 5.04 1.11 5.50
C GLY A 220 4.37 1.62 4.23
N MET A 221 3.71 2.75 4.33
CA MET A 221 3.07 3.42 3.21
C MET A 221 3.33 4.92 3.20
N LEU A 222 3.79 5.43 2.07
CA LEU A 222 3.82 6.85 1.75
C LEU A 222 2.61 7.22 0.90
N ILE A 223 1.99 8.36 1.17
CA ILE A 223 0.88 8.86 0.38
C ILE A 223 0.92 10.37 0.21
N ILE A 224 0.64 10.83 -1.01
CA ILE A 224 0.47 12.26 -1.34
C ILE A 224 -0.79 12.46 -2.19
N PHE A 225 -1.43 13.62 -1.99
CA PHE A 225 -2.56 14.08 -2.79
C PHE A 225 -2.25 15.44 -3.38
N THR A 226 -2.36 15.60 -4.70
CA THR A 226 -2.24 16.93 -5.32
C THR A 226 -3.49 17.26 -6.11
N PRO A 227 -4.00 18.50 -6.10
CA PRO A 227 -5.15 18.85 -6.93
C PRO A 227 -4.87 18.55 -8.41
N HIS A 228 -5.74 17.77 -9.03
CA HIS A 228 -5.61 17.42 -10.44
C HIS A 228 -5.77 18.68 -11.31
N LYS A 229 -5.01 18.77 -12.41
CA LYS A 229 -4.94 19.98 -13.27
C LYS A 229 -6.31 20.46 -13.78
N THR A 230 -7.24 19.54 -14.01
CA THR A 230 -8.60 19.86 -14.47
C THR A 230 -9.44 20.56 -13.40
N SER A 231 -9.15 20.35 -12.10
CA SER A 231 -9.85 21.01 -10.98
C SER A 231 -9.68 22.54 -11.02
N GLY A 232 -8.57 23.06 -11.54
CA GLY A 232 -8.35 24.50 -11.67
C GLY A 232 -9.04 25.16 -12.88
N LYS A 233 -9.21 24.41 -13.98
CA LYS A 233 -9.85 24.93 -15.21
C LYS A 233 -11.36 25.10 -15.06
N LEU A 234 -12.00 24.26 -14.27
CA LEU A 234 -13.44 24.40 -14.00
C LEU A 234 -13.75 25.64 -13.14
N ALA A 235 -12.89 25.94 -12.15
CA ALA A 235 -13.00 27.16 -11.34
C ALA A 235 -12.75 28.45 -12.15
N ALA A 236 -11.86 28.41 -13.15
CA ALA A 236 -11.51 29.57 -13.98
C ALA A 236 -12.54 29.89 -15.08
N LYS A 237 -13.34 28.91 -15.54
CA LYS A 237 -14.33 29.12 -16.62
C LYS A 237 -15.61 29.86 -16.17
N LYS A 238 -15.69 30.28 -14.91
CA LYS A 238 -16.86 30.94 -14.32
C LYS A 238 -16.54 32.29 -13.65
N LYS A 239 -15.38 32.89 -13.96
CA LYS A 239 -15.12 34.30 -13.67
C LYS A 239 -15.43 35.17 -14.87
#